data_AF-A0AAV8VFQ8-F1
#
_entry.id   AF-A0AAV8VFQ8-F1
#
_cell.length_a   1.000
_cell.length_b   1.000
_cell.length_c   1.000
_cell.angle_alpha   90.00
_cell.angle_beta   90.00
_cell.angle_gamma   90.00
#
_symmetry.space_group_name_H-M   'P 1'
#
loop_
_entity.id
_entity.type
_entity.pdbx_description
1 polymer ?
#
loop_
_entity_poly.entity_id
_entity_poly.type
_entity_poly.pdbx_seq_one_letter_code
_entity_poly.pdbx_strand_id
1 'polypeptide(L)'
;MRSADPRASVTPNFHMNSTLLTPLGNPTTRVEQLYNESHIRTRNCIERVFGVWKRRFPVLAYGLRLKLQTALQIIVAAAVLHNIARENNEPEPPPPENINVAELNYLIEVGQIPDIPNNNFENAGFRDRAGDLDLNQ
;
A
#
# COMPACT_ATOMS: atom_id res chain seq x y z
N MET A 1 49.00 31.91 -6.25
CA MET A 1 48.11 32.31 -5.15
C MET A 1 46.68 32.00 -5.54
N ARG A 2 45.97 31.26 -4.69
CA ARG A 2 44.59 30.80 -4.81
C ARG A 2 43.62 31.93 -5.20
N SER A 3 42.65 31.62 -6.06
CA SER A 3 41.23 31.75 -5.69
C SER A 3 40.36 31.00 -6.70
N ALA A 4 40.42 29.67 -6.66
CA ALA A 4 39.29 28.86 -7.08
C ALA A 4 38.25 28.98 -5.97
N ASP A 5 37.09 29.51 -6.30
CA ASP A 5 35.99 29.80 -5.39
C ASP A 5 35.57 28.52 -4.62
N PRO A 6 35.67 28.50 -3.28
CA PRO A 6 35.39 27.30 -2.49
C PRO A 6 33.89 27.05 -2.26
N ARG A 7 32.99 27.78 -2.96
CA ARG A 7 31.54 27.62 -2.84
C ARG A 7 30.86 26.85 -3.97
N ALA A 8 31.62 26.25 -4.89
CA ALA A 8 31.08 25.26 -5.83
C ALA A 8 30.90 23.86 -5.18
N SER A 9 30.76 23.80 -3.85
CA SER A 9 30.56 22.57 -3.11
C SER A 9 29.12 22.11 -3.21
N VAL A 10 28.92 21.06 -4.01
CA VAL A 10 27.87 20.05 -3.85
C VAL A 10 26.45 20.61 -4.02
N THR A 11 26.00 20.73 -5.27
CA THR A 11 24.57 20.57 -5.54
C THR A 11 24.20 19.16 -5.05
N PRO A 12 23.35 19.01 -4.01
CA PRO A 12 22.91 17.69 -3.58
C PRO A 12 22.20 17.09 -4.78
N ASN A 13 22.74 15.99 -5.25
CA ASN A 13 22.26 15.39 -6.46
C ASN A 13 20.98 14.64 -6.12
N PHE A 14 19.84 15.33 -6.12
CA PHE A 14 18.51 14.76 -5.91
C PHE A 14 18.09 13.91 -7.12
N HIS A 15 19.00 13.10 -7.66
CA HIS A 15 18.74 12.16 -8.74
C HIS A 15 17.57 11.29 -8.32
N MET A 16 16.40 11.65 -8.83
CA MET A 16 15.18 10.86 -8.78
C MET A 16 15.39 9.72 -9.77
N ASN A 17 16.18 8.74 -9.35
CA ASN A 17 16.15 7.43 -9.97
C ASN A 17 14.72 6.90 -9.84
N SER A 18 14.28 6.08 -10.80
CA SER A 18 12.91 5.60 -11.04
C SER A 18 12.20 4.86 -9.86
N THR A 19 12.73 4.92 -8.65
CA THR A 19 12.13 4.50 -7.40
C THR A 19 11.77 5.73 -6.57
N LEU A 20 10.45 5.94 -6.41
CA LEU A 20 9.81 7.03 -5.67
C LEU A 20 10.45 7.26 -4.29
N LEU A 21 11.15 8.38 -4.14
CA LEU A 21 11.53 9.04 -2.87
C LEU A 21 12.23 8.13 -1.84
N THR A 22 13.56 7.97 -1.96
CA THR A 22 14.35 7.27 -0.93
C THR A 22 14.75 8.24 0.18
N PRO A 23 14.56 7.91 1.48
CA PRO A 23 15.13 8.68 2.59
C PRO A 23 16.66 8.78 2.49
N LEU A 24 17.22 9.94 2.82
CA LEU A 24 18.67 10.15 2.83
C LEU A 24 19.27 9.54 4.11
N GLY A 25 20.26 8.66 3.96
CA GLY A 25 20.83 7.91 5.10
C GLY A 25 21.63 8.75 6.10
N ASN A 26 22.30 9.81 5.64
CA ASN A 26 23.12 10.70 6.48
C ASN A 26 22.81 12.18 6.15
N PRO A 27 21.66 12.71 6.59
CA PRO A 27 21.29 14.10 6.31
C PRO A 27 22.21 15.03 7.11
N THR A 28 23.16 15.65 6.43
CA THR A 28 24.17 16.51 7.04
C THR A 28 23.76 17.98 6.95
N THR A 29 22.92 18.31 5.97
CA THR A 29 22.41 19.65 5.73
C THR A 29 20.94 19.79 6.17
N ARG A 30 20.54 21.03 6.53
CA ARG A 30 19.16 21.34 6.93
C ARG A 30 18.12 20.96 5.86
N VAL A 31 18.47 21.05 4.58
CA VAL A 31 17.58 20.70 3.46
C VAL A 31 17.33 19.19 3.41
N GLU A 32 18.34 18.37 3.66
CA GLU A 32 18.22 16.92 3.70
C GLU A 32 17.40 16.44 4.91
N GLN A 33 17.55 17.11 6.05
CA GLN A 33 16.74 16.86 7.25
C GLN A 33 15.26 17.16 6.98
N LEU A 34 14.94 18.30 6.37
CA LEU A 34 13.57 18.67 6.00
C LEU A 34 12.97 17.70 4.96
N TYR A 35 13.78 17.25 4.00
CA TYR A 35 13.36 16.24 3.03
C TYR A 35 12.97 14.93 3.73
N ASN A 36 13.83 14.38 4.61
CA ASN A 36 13.53 13.18 5.37
C ASN A 36 12.32 13.34 6.29
N GLU A 37 12.19 14.49 6.96
CA GLU A 37 11.04 14.79 7.81
C GLU A 37 9.74 14.80 7.00
N SER A 38 9.72 15.48 5.85
CA SER A 38 8.56 15.49 4.96
C SER A 38 8.20 14.08 4.46
N HIS A 39 9.22 13.26 4.20
CA HIS A 39 9.06 11.90 3.75
C HIS A 39 8.45 11.00 4.85
N ILE A 40 8.98 11.08 6.07
CA ILE A 40 8.46 10.36 7.24
C ILE A 40 7.02 10.76 7.52
N ARG A 41 6.70 12.06 7.52
CA ARG A 41 5.33 12.53 7.76
C ARG A 41 4.34 11.99 6.73
N THR A 42 4.73 11.98 5.45
CA THR A 42 3.90 11.45 4.36
C THR A 42 3.69 9.95 4.52
N ARG A 43 4.76 9.20 4.82
CA ARG A 43 4.71 7.75 5.08
C ARG A 43 3.81 7.42 6.29
N ASN A 44 3.97 8.14 7.40
CA ASN A 44 3.16 7.95 8.59
C ASN A 44 1.67 8.19 8.32
N CYS A 45 1.34 9.17 7.46
CA CYS A 45 -0.04 9.42 7.07
C CYS A 45 -0.64 8.21 6.34
N ILE A 46 0.04 7.69 5.32
CA ILE A 46 -0.47 6.56 4.54
C ILE A 46 -0.53 5.27 5.37
N GLU A 47 0.48 5.00 6.22
CA GLU A 47 0.50 3.83 7.09
C GLU A 47 -0.68 3.84 8.07
N ARG A 48 -1.03 5.01 8.62
CA ARG A 48 -2.20 5.17 9.48
C ARG A 48 -3.50 4.89 8.75
N VAL A 49 -3.66 5.41 7.52
CA VAL A 49 -4.85 5.14 6.70
C VAL A 49 -4.97 3.64 6.39
N PHE A 50 -3.87 3.01 5.94
CA PHE A 50 -3.87 1.58 5.67
C PHE A 50 -4.08 0.73 6.93
N GLY A 51 -3.62 1.17 8.09
CA GLY A 51 -3.89 0.50 9.37
C GLY A 51 -5.37 0.52 9.74
N VAL A 52 -6.11 1.60 9.45
CA VAL A 52 -7.59 1.64 9.63
C VAL A 52 -8.26 0.68 8.64
N TRP A 53 -7.83 0.66 7.39
CA TRP A 53 -8.40 -0.23 6.37
C TRP A 53 -8.16 -1.70 6.67
N LYS A 54 -6.97 -2.07 7.15
CA LYS A 54 -6.62 -3.44 7.54
C LYS A 54 -7.40 -3.93 8.75
N ARG A 55 -7.72 -3.05 9.72
CA ARG A 55 -8.58 -3.41 10.87
C ARG A 55 -10.03 -3.59 10.45
N ARG A 56 -10.52 -2.70 9.59
CA ARG A 56 -11.89 -2.75 9.10
C ARG A 56 -12.13 -3.90 8.11
N PHE A 57 -11.14 -4.19 7.28
CA PHE A 57 -11.15 -5.27 6.30
C PHE A 57 -9.92 -6.16 6.51
N PRO A 58 -9.98 -7.12 7.45
CA PRO A 58 -8.86 -8.01 7.79
C PRO A 58 -8.27 -8.77 6.60
N VAL A 59 -9.06 -8.96 5.55
CA VAL A 59 -8.61 -9.54 4.28
C VAL A 59 -7.42 -8.79 3.65
N LEU A 60 -7.28 -7.49 3.91
CA LEU A 60 -6.15 -6.66 3.46
C LEU A 60 -4.90 -6.84 4.33
N ALA A 61 -5.03 -7.38 5.55
CA ALA A 61 -3.90 -7.68 6.43
C ALA A 61 -3.34 -9.08 6.18
N TYR A 62 -4.22 -10.07 6.01
CA TYR A 62 -3.84 -11.48 5.79
C TYR A 62 -3.46 -11.79 4.34
N GLY A 63 -3.87 -10.93 3.39
CA GLY A 63 -3.62 -11.12 1.96
C GLY A 63 -4.76 -11.83 1.22
N LEU A 64 -4.87 -11.53 -0.07
CA LEU A 64 -5.91 -12.04 -0.95
C LEU A 64 -5.38 -13.21 -1.80
N ARG A 65 -5.92 -14.42 -1.60
CA ARG A 65 -5.63 -15.60 -2.44
C ARG A 65 -6.51 -15.65 -3.69
N LEU A 66 -6.62 -14.54 -4.41
CA LEU A 66 -7.50 -14.41 -5.57
C LEU A 66 -6.69 -13.95 -6.79
N LYS A 67 -7.26 -14.15 -7.98
CA LYS A 67 -6.68 -13.60 -9.22
C LYS A 67 -6.49 -12.08 -9.05
N LEU A 68 -5.41 -11.55 -9.61
CA LEU A 68 -5.05 -10.13 -9.49
C LEU A 68 -6.23 -9.20 -9.82
N GLN A 69 -6.98 -9.51 -10.88
CA GLN A 69 -8.16 -8.74 -11.28
C GLN A 69 -9.22 -8.67 -10.17
N THR A 70 -9.51 -9.81 -9.53
CA THR A 70 -10.48 -9.88 -8.43
C THR A 70 -9.94 -9.20 -7.17
N ALA A 71 -8.64 -9.33 -6.89
CA ALA A 71 -8.02 -8.64 -5.77
C ALA A 71 -8.10 -7.11 -5.92
N LEU A 72 -7.85 -6.59 -7.12
CA LEU A 72 -8.03 -5.16 -7.42
C LEU A 72 -9.48 -4.72 -7.22
N GLN A 73 -10.44 -5.49 -7.69
CA GLN A 73 -11.88 -5.22 -7.46
C GLN A 73 -12.22 -5.17 -5.97
N ILE A 74 -11.65 -6.07 -5.16
CA ILE A 74 -11.86 -6.08 -3.70
C ILE A 74 -11.27 -4.85 -3.04
N ILE A 75 -10.07 -4.43 -3.44
CA ILE A 75 -9.43 -3.21 -2.92
C ILE A 75 -10.29 -1.99 -3.26
N VAL A 76 -10.78 -1.88 -4.49
CA VAL A 76 -11.66 -0.79 -4.91
C VAL A 76 -12.99 -0.82 -4.14
N ALA A 77 -13.60 -1.99 -3.99
CA ALA A 77 -14.83 -2.14 -3.21
C ALA A 77 -14.63 -1.74 -1.74
N ALA A 78 -13.52 -2.17 -1.11
CA ALA A 78 -13.17 -1.79 0.25
C ALA A 78 -12.99 -0.27 0.40
N ALA A 79 -12.40 0.39 -0.61
CA ALA A 79 -12.28 1.85 -0.65
C ALA A 79 -13.63 2.56 -0.67
N VAL A 80 -14.53 2.11 -1.55
CA VAL A 80 -15.88 2.68 -1.68
C VAL A 80 -16.67 2.47 -0.39
N LEU A 81 -16.66 1.26 0.16
CA LEU A 81 -17.32 0.95 1.43
C LEU A 81 -16.77 1.78 2.59
N HIS A 82 -15.44 1.98 2.63
CA HIS A 82 -14.81 2.83 3.62
C HIS A 82 -15.30 4.28 3.51
N ASN A 83 -15.41 4.82 2.29
CA ASN A 83 -15.88 6.19 2.07
C ASN A 83 -17.33 6.36 2.53
N ILE A 84 -18.23 5.45 2.14
CA ILE A 84 -19.65 5.48 2.54
C ILE A 84 -19.78 5.49 4.06
N ALA A 85 -19.02 4.64 4.73
CA ALA A 85 -19.10 4.57 6.17
C ALA A 85 -18.43 5.74 6.91
N ARG A 86 -17.44 6.40 6.28
CA ARG A 86 -16.94 7.69 6.77
C ARG A 86 -18.01 8.78 6.66
N GLU A 87 -18.78 8.80 5.58
CA GLU A 87 -19.92 9.73 5.42
C GLU A 87 -21.00 9.47 6.47
N ASN A 88 -21.26 8.20 6.79
CA ASN A 88 -22.22 7.79 7.82
C ASN A 88 -21.71 7.91 9.27
N ASN A 89 -20.48 8.39 9.50
CA ASN A 89 -19.82 8.44 10.82
C ASN A 89 -19.89 7.10 11.58
N GLU A 90 -19.79 5.99 10.87
CA GLU A 90 -19.82 4.67 11.47
C GLU A 90 -18.54 4.46 12.29
N PRO A 91 -18.62 4.02 13.55
CA PRO A 91 -17.45 3.67 14.33
C PRO A 91 -16.70 2.51 13.69
N GLU A 92 -15.43 2.36 14.03
CA GLU A 92 -14.65 1.22 13.58
C GLU A 92 -15.31 -0.08 14.08
N PRO A 93 -15.58 -1.05 13.18
CA PRO A 93 -16.24 -2.28 13.57
C PRO A 93 -15.35 -3.06 14.54
N PRO A 94 -15.94 -3.75 15.54
CA PRO A 94 -15.17 -4.61 16.42
C PRO A 94 -14.46 -5.69 15.58
N PRO A 95 -13.26 -6.15 15.99
CA PRO A 95 -12.59 -7.25 15.33
C PRO A 95 -13.53 -8.47 15.29
N PRO A 96 -13.66 -9.14 14.13
CA PRO A 96 -14.53 -10.30 14.02
C PRO A 96 -14.06 -11.42 14.96
N GLU A 97 -14.99 -12.11 15.63
CA GLU A 97 -14.72 -13.09 16.69
C GLU A 97 -13.79 -14.23 16.24
N ASN A 98 -13.75 -14.52 14.93
CA ASN A 98 -12.91 -15.55 14.32
C ASN A 98 -11.50 -15.07 13.95
N ILE A 99 -11.09 -13.86 14.36
CA ILE A 99 -9.75 -13.31 14.11
C ILE A 99 -9.05 -13.00 15.42
N ASN A 100 -7.82 -13.49 15.57
CA ASN A 100 -6.98 -13.12 16.70
C ASN A 100 -6.53 -11.66 16.55
N VAL A 101 -7.03 -10.79 17.44
CA VAL A 101 -6.76 -9.35 17.43
C VAL A 101 -5.27 -9.04 17.64
N ALA A 102 -4.58 -9.83 18.46
CA ALA A 102 -3.14 -9.65 18.70
C ALA A 102 -2.33 -9.95 17.43
N GLU A 103 -2.70 -11.01 16.71
CA GLU A 103 -2.09 -11.36 15.42
C GLU A 103 -2.37 -10.29 14.36
N LEU A 104 -3.62 -9.81 14.29
CA LEU A 104 -3.99 -8.75 13.35
C LEU A 104 -3.20 -7.47 13.60
N ASN A 105 -3.04 -7.06 14.87
CA ASN A 105 -2.26 -5.89 15.25
C ASN A 105 -0.78 -6.05 14.88
N TYR A 106 -0.21 -7.24 15.10
CA TYR A 106 1.16 -7.54 14.70
C TYR A 106 1.35 -7.43 13.18
N LEU A 107 0.43 -7.97 12.37
CA LEU A 107 0.47 -7.85 10.91
C LEU A 107 0.32 -6.41 10.41
N ILE A 108 -0.44 -5.58 11.12
CA ILE A 108 -0.58 -4.16 10.82
C ILE A 108 0.73 -3.42 11.14
N GLU A 109 1.36 -3.73 12.28
CA GLU A 109 2.59 -3.10 12.75
C GLU A 109 3.80 -3.47 11.89
N VAL A 110 3.97 -4.75 11.56
CA VAL A 110 5.06 -5.23 10.70
C VAL A 110 4.87 -4.78 9.26
N GLY A 111 3.62 -4.56 8.82
CA GLY A 111 3.28 -4.08 7.49
C GLY A 111 3.52 -5.10 6.36
N GLN A 112 4.08 -6.28 6.67
CA GLN A 112 4.31 -7.37 5.73
C GLN A 112 3.07 -8.28 5.65
N ILE A 113 2.69 -8.65 4.42
CA ILE A 113 1.69 -9.69 4.19
C ILE A 113 2.40 -11.04 4.33
N PRO A 114 1.88 -12.02 5.08
CA PRO A 114 2.51 -13.33 5.21
C PRO A 114 2.71 -13.99 3.84
N ASP A 115 3.93 -14.49 3.57
CA ASP A 115 4.19 -15.31 2.39
C ASP A 115 3.49 -16.66 2.56
N ILE A 116 2.37 -16.83 1.86
CA ILE A 116 1.60 -18.06 1.87
C ILE A 116 1.99 -18.88 0.62
N PRO A 117 2.50 -20.13 0.78
CA PRO A 117 2.99 -20.91 -0.36
C PRO A 117 1.92 -21.05 -1.45
N ASN A 118 2.30 -20.61 -2.64
CA ASN A 118 1.46 -20.43 -3.82
C ASN A 118 1.30 -21.76 -4.58
N ASN A 119 0.72 -22.77 -3.93
CA ASN A 119 0.50 -24.06 -4.58
C ASN A 119 -0.96 -24.14 -5.07
N ASN A 120 -1.13 -24.03 -6.39
CA ASN A 120 -2.32 -24.37 -7.20
C ASN A 120 -3.25 -23.22 -7.67
N PHE A 121 -2.70 -22.13 -8.22
CA PHE A 121 -3.43 -21.35 -9.24
C PHE A 121 -3.21 -21.91 -10.65
N GLU A 122 -3.47 -23.20 -10.84
CA GLU A 122 -3.65 -23.75 -12.18
C GLU A 122 -5.09 -23.48 -12.64
N ASN A 123 -5.23 -22.43 -13.46
CA ASN A 123 -6.06 -22.41 -14.66
C ASN A 123 -7.37 -23.21 -14.66
N ALA A 124 -8.26 -22.97 -13.70
CA ALA A 124 -9.67 -23.33 -13.86
C ALA A 124 -10.34 -22.35 -14.84
N GLY A 125 -10.28 -22.71 -16.13
CA GLY A 125 -11.27 -22.46 -17.17
C GLY A 125 -11.92 -21.09 -17.22
N PHE A 126 -11.21 -20.07 -17.70
CA PHE A 126 -11.86 -18.91 -18.31
C PHE A 126 -12.11 -19.27 -19.78
N ARG A 127 -13.19 -20.02 -20.01
CA ARG A 127 -13.81 -20.11 -21.33
C ARG A 127 -14.43 -18.74 -21.57
N ASP A 128 -13.95 -18.05 -22.59
CA ASP A 128 -14.50 -16.81 -23.10
C ASP A 128 -16.01 -16.97 -23.30
N ARG A 129 -16.83 -16.41 -22.40
CA ARG A 129 -18.26 -16.19 -22.61
C ARG A 129 -18.48 -14.79 -23.18
N ALA A 130 -17.80 -14.52 -24.28
CA ALA A 130 -18.04 -13.39 -25.16
C ALA A 130 -17.92 -13.92 -26.59
N GLY A 131 -18.97 -14.58 -27.08
CA GLY A 131 -18.95 -15.19 -28.41
C GLY A 131 -20.28 -15.73 -28.92
N ASP A 132 -21.09 -16.40 -28.09
CA ASP A 132 -22.29 -17.10 -28.61
C ASP A 132 -23.59 -16.46 -28.11
N LEU A 133 -23.93 -15.32 -28.72
CA LEU A 133 -25.30 -14.83 -28.84
C LEU A 133 -25.55 -14.42 -30.29
N ASP A 134 -25.54 -15.40 -31.20
CA ASP A 134 -26.30 -15.37 -32.46
C ASP A 134 -27.25 -16.57 -32.42
N LEU A 135 -28.52 -16.37 -32.08
CA LEU A 135 -29.64 -16.15 -33.00
C LEU A 135 -29.92 -17.36 -33.91
N ASN A 136 -31.04 -18.03 -33.59
CA ASN A 136 -31.83 -18.94 -34.43
C ASN A 136 -31.57 -18.88 -35.95
N GLN A 137 -31.01 -19.96 -36.51
CA GLN A 137 -31.55 -20.71 -37.64
C GLN A 137 -30.81 -22.03 -37.83
#